data_AF-A0A4Q2V1T8-F1
#
_entry.id   AF-A0A4Q2V1T8-F1
#
_cell.length_a   1.000
_cell.length_b   1.000
_cell.length_c   1.000
_cell.angle_alpha   90.00
_cell.angle_beta   90.00
_cell.angle_gamma   90.00
#
_symmetry.space_group_name_H-M   'P 1'
#
loop_
_entity.id
_entity.type
_entity.pdbx_description
1 polymer ?
#
loop_
_entity_poly.entity_id
_entity_poly.type
_entity_poly.pdbx_seq_one_letter_code
_entity_poly.pdbx_strand_id
1 'polypeptide(L)'
;MPLRRFELITRYFRTFDYTKLHVRDESDLPKTFQAAEEWSNHIQRVSIELYSPGTNLTVDECMIPFTGRSKETTVIKNKPTPVGFKVWVIAQQGFFLQWHWHVKASPYKAVIVELPTPTLYGKKGKLRTEIPLNNTQSVVVHLLKRLSTQTHHVFTDNLFSSPQLFRLLRQLGHGATGTARPNCGISTEMKQIKETGKAPNGTALQYNEVYLIPTQDKQVIQIAWKDSSIVLFLSTVLGGAPHERTPKKSKLPAKRGTKAEARRLQQVFNGDSFKMIPIPTAAAQYNDEMNHVDRGD
;
A
#
# COMPACT_ATOMS: atom_id res chain seq x y z
N MET A 1 20.17 36.78 0.44
CA MET A 1 20.79 36.63 -0.91
C MET A 1 20.07 37.57 -1.88
N PRO A 2 20.76 38.30 -2.77
CA PRO A 2 20.10 39.17 -3.77
C PRO A 2 19.29 38.36 -4.78
N LEU A 3 18.15 38.90 -5.26
CA LEU A 3 17.23 38.23 -6.20
C LEU A 3 17.94 37.71 -7.45
N ARG A 4 18.74 38.56 -8.11
CA ARG A 4 19.50 38.19 -9.31
C ARG A 4 20.42 36.99 -9.08
N ARG A 5 21.04 36.90 -7.88
CA ARG A 5 21.92 35.77 -7.54
C ARG A 5 21.11 34.49 -7.32
N PHE A 6 19.95 34.59 -6.69
CA PHE A 6 19.04 33.46 -6.49
C PHE A 6 18.55 32.88 -7.83
N GLU A 7 18.07 33.74 -8.75
CA GLU A 7 17.60 33.31 -10.08
C GLU A 7 18.69 32.64 -10.91
N LEU A 8 19.91 33.19 -10.90
CA LEU A 8 21.06 32.58 -11.57
C LEU A 8 21.37 31.20 -10.99
N ILE A 9 21.44 31.07 -9.67
CA ILE A 9 21.69 29.77 -9.03
C ILE A 9 20.61 28.75 -9.43
N THR A 10 19.33 29.10 -9.32
CA THR A 10 18.21 28.19 -9.65
C THR A 10 18.24 27.72 -11.11
N ARG A 11 18.65 28.59 -12.06
CA ARG A 11 18.73 28.24 -13.49
C ARG A 11 19.89 27.29 -13.81
N TYR A 12 21.02 27.47 -13.14
CA TYR A 12 22.25 26.73 -13.42
C TYR A 12 22.52 25.60 -12.43
N PHE A 13 21.65 25.39 -11.44
CA PHE A 13 21.72 24.25 -10.54
C PHE A 13 21.64 22.94 -11.34
N ARG A 14 22.56 22.02 -11.05
CA ARG A 14 22.63 20.68 -11.65
C ARG A 14 22.87 19.68 -10.53
N THR A 15 22.18 18.56 -10.60
CA THR A 15 22.27 17.46 -9.63
C THR A 15 23.22 16.35 -10.07
N PHE A 16 23.88 16.52 -11.21
CA PHE A 16 24.81 15.56 -11.82
C PHE A 16 26.02 16.29 -12.41
N ASP A 17 27.11 15.55 -12.60
CA ASP A 17 28.35 16.04 -13.17
C ASP A 17 28.25 16.16 -14.69
N TYR A 18 27.88 17.34 -15.17
CA TYR A 18 27.71 17.63 -16.60
C TYR A 18 29.04 17.62 -17.38
N THR A 19 30.20 17.62 -16.71
CA THR A 19 31.51 17.61 -17.38
C THR A 19 31.87 16.24 -17.94
N LYS A 20 31.21 15.19 -17.46
CA LYS A 20 31.37 13.81 -17.91
C LYS A 20 30.44 13.44 -19.07
N LEU A 21 29.61 14.37 -19.53
CA LEU A 21 28.62 14.13 -20.58
C LEU A 21 29.08 14.70 -21.91
N HIS A 22 29.00 13.87 -22.95
CA HIS A 22 29.10 14.30 -24.33
C HIS A 22 27.77 14.96 -24.75
N VAL A 23 27.63 16.27 -24.50
CA VAL A 23 26.42 17.07 -24.77
C VAL A 23 25.90 16.99 -26.22
N ARG A 24 26.75 16.59 -27.18
CA ARG A 24 26.37 16.40 -28.58
C ARG A 24 25.69 15.06 -28.86
N ASP A 25 25.75 14.13 -27.92
CA ASP A 25 25.10 12.83 -27.98
C ASP A 25 23.91 12.84 -27.01
N GLU A 26 22.69 12.90 -27.55
CA GLU A 26 21.46 12.87 -26.73
C GLU A 26 21.33 11.57 -25.92
N SER A 27 22.00 10.49 -26.32
CA SER A 27 21.96 9.22 -25.60
C SER A 27 22.75 9.24 -24.29
N ASP A 28 23.70 10.17 -24.16
CA ASP A 28 24.53 10.35 -22.97
C ASP A 28 23.86 11.26 -21.92
N LEU A 29 22.80 11.98 -22.30
CA LEU A 29 22.04 12.79 -21.35
C LEU A 29 21.25 11.89 -20.37
N PRO A 30 21.31 12.17 -19.05
CA PRO A 30 20.58 11.38 -18.09
C PRO A 30 19.07 11.45 -18.35
N LYS A 31 18.42 10.29 -18.31
CA LYS A 31 16.95 10.21 -18.31
C LYS A 31 16.38 10.94 -17.09
N THR A 32 15.10 11.31 -17.14
CA THR A 32 14.42 12.16 -16.15
C THR A 32 14.83 11.88 -14.69
N PHE A 33 14.81 10.62 -14.26
CA PHE A 33 15.13 10.25 -12.87
C PHE A 33 16.62 9.96 -12.62
N GLN A 34 17.39 9.60 -13.66
CA GLN A 34 18.84 9.35 -13.52
C GLN A 34 19.57 10.61 -13.05
N ALA A 35 19.12 11.78 -13.50
CA ALA A 35 19.66 13.06 -13.07
C ALA A 35 19.55 13.29 -11.55
N ALA A 36 18.59 12.65 -10.88
CA ALA A 36 18.37 12.77 -9.44
C ALA A 36 18.77 11.50 -8.67
N GLU A 37 19.27 10.46 -9.34
CA GLU A 37 19.44 9.11 -8.76
C GLU A 37 20.51 9.08 -7.66
N GLU A 38 21.65 9.73 -7.87
CA GLU A 38 22.72 9.82 -6.87
C GLU A 38 22.21 10.44 -5.55
N TRP A 39 21.55 11.59 -5.65
CA TRP A 39 20.95 12.27 -4.50
C TRP A 39 19.82 11.47 -3.88
N SER A 40 18.94 10.89 -4.70
CA SER A 40 17.86 10.03 -4.24
C SER A 40 18.39 8.83 -3.45
N ASN A 41 19.45 8.18 -3.92
CA ASN A 41 20.09 7.06 -3.23
C ASN A 41 20.78 7.51 -1.95
N HIS A 42 21.45 8.66 -1.97
CA HIS A 42 22.08 9.23 -0.80
C HIS A 42 21.04 9.52 0.31
N ILE A 43 19.94 10.20 -0.03
CA ILE A 43 18.90 10.54 0.95
C ILE A 43 18.25 9.25 1.49
N GLN A 44 17.91 8.29 0.62
CA GLN A 44 17.35 7.01 1.06
C GLN A 44 18.27 6.25 2.02
N ARG A 45 19.57 6.21 1.73
CA ARG A 45 20.57 5.59 2.61
C ARG A 45 20.64 6.30 3.97
N VAL A 46 20.71 7.62 3.96
CA VAL A 46 20.75 8.42 5.19
C VAL A 46 19.44 8.29 5.99
N SER A 47 18.28 8.21 5.32
CA SER A 47 16.98 8.01 5.99
C SER A 47 16.97 6.75 6.86
N ILE A 48 17.48 5.62 6.35
CA ILE A 48 17.51 4.36 7.10
C ILE A 48 18.67 4.25 8.11
N GLU A 49 19.72 5.07 7.95
CA GLU A 49 20.80 5.19 8.93
C GLU A 49 20.36 6.02 10.14
N LEU A 50 19.61 7.10 9.92
CA LEU A 50 19.19 8.03 10.97
C LEU A 50 17.90 7.61 11.67
N TYR A 51 17.03 6.83 11.00
CA TYR A 51 15.74 6.44 11.53
C TYR A 51 15.59 4.93 11.51
N SER A 52 15.47 4.33 12.70
CA SER A 52 15.10 2.94 12.87
C SER A 52 13.57 2.82 12.91
N PRO A 53 12.93 2.29 11.85
CA PRO A 53 11.48 2.14 11.87
C PRO A 53 11.04 1.12 12.92
N GLY A 54 9.78 1.26 13.34
CA GLY A 54 9.11 0.28 14.18
C GLY A 54 8.53 -0.87 13.35
N THR A 55 7.58 -1.59 13.94
CA THR A 55 6.97 -2.75 13.30
C THR A 55 6.07 -2.35 12.14
N ASN A 56 5.29 -1.28 12.27
CA ASN A 56 4.23 -0.93 11.31
C ASN A 56 4.74 0.00 10.22
N LEU A 57 4.69 -0.48 8.98
CA LEU A 57 5.14 0.24 7.79
C LEU A 57 4.02 0.34 6.77
N THR A 58 4.02 1.38 5.96
CA THR A 58 3.02 1.55 4.91
C THR A 58 3.70 1.73 3.57
N VAL A 59 3.19 1.03 2.55
CA VAL A 59 3.56 1.25 1.16
C VAL A 59 2.40 1.87 0.42
N ASP A 60 2.67 3.02 -0.20
CA ASP A 60 1.69 3.73 -1.01
C ASP A 60 2.37 4.55 -2.11
N GLU A 61 1.58 5.25 -2.92
CA GLU A 61 2.05 6.26 -3.86
C GLU A 61 2.09 7.68 -3.28
N CYS A 62 3.09 8.44 -3.73
CA CYS A 62 3.26 9.87 -3.51
C CYS A 62 3.30 10.58 -4.88
N MET A 63 2.85 11.83 -4.93
CA MET A 63 2.79 12.64 -6.15
C MET A 63 3.61 13.91 -6.01
N ILE A 64 4.72 14.01 -6.74
CA ILE A 64 5.54 15.23 -6.76
C ILE A 64 5.02 16.17 -7.85
N PRO A 65 4.48 17.37 -7.52
CA PRO A 65 3.91 18.29 -8.48
C PRO A 65 4.92 18.69 -9.57
N PHE A 66 4.57 18.46 -10.83
CA PHE A 66 5.38 18.91 -11.97
C PHE A 66 4.53 19.04 -13.24
N THR A 67 4.50 20.24 -13.81
CA THR A 67 3.72 20.58 -15.02
C THR A 67 4.61 20.84 -16.25
N GLY A 68 5.92 20.68 -16.12
CA GLY A 68 6.86 20.82 -17.22
C GLY A 68 6.77 19.67 -18.23
N ARG A 69 7.49 19.80 -19.34
CA ARG A 69 7.54 18.77 -20.38
C ARG A 69 8.44 17.62 -19.93
N SER A 70 7.84 16.49 -19.56
CA SER A 70 8.57 15.24 -19.31
C SER A 70 7.74 14.04 -19.77
N LYS A 71 8.41 12.99 -20.25
CA LYS A 71 7.75 11.73 -20.65
C LYS A 71 7.25 10.93 -19.44
N GLU A 72 7.79 11.19 -18.25
CA GLU A 72 7.50 10.44 -17.02
C GLU A 72 6.38 11.06 -16.15
N THR A 73 5.86 12.23 -16.53
CA THR A 73 4.74 12.85 -15.81
C THR A 73 3.50 11.97 -15.90
N THR A 74 2.90 11.68 -14.75
CA THR A 74 1.67 10.90 -14.59
C THR A 74 0.51 11.80 -14.21
N VAL A 75 -0.68 11.43 -14.68
CA VAL A 75 -1.93 12.08 -14.29
C VAL A 75 -2.72 11.11 -13.42
N ILE A 76 -2.94 11.46 -12.15
CA ILE A 76 -3.78 10.69 -11.23
C ILE A 76 -5.00 11.53 -10.89
N LYS A 77 -6.16 11.10 -11.37
CA LYS A 77 -7.44 11.75 -11.06
C LYS A 77 -7.73 11.60 -9.57
N ASN A 78 -8.34 12.62 -8.96
CA ASN A 78 -8.78 12.66 -7.56
C ASN A 78 -7.69 12.84 -6.49
N LYS A 79 -6.41 13.06 -6.85
CA LYS A 79 -5.40 13.58 -5.91
C LYS A 79 -5.42 15.13 -5.91
N PRO A 80 -5.09 15.81 -4.79
CA PRO A 80 -4.99 17.27 -4.74
C PRO A 80 -4.06 17.83 -5.82
N THR A 81 -2.95 17.11 -6.05
CA THR A 81 -2.02 17.34 -7.16
C THR A 81 -2.22 16.26 -8.22
N PRO A 82 -2.99 16.54 -9.29
CA PRO A 82 -3.31 15.51 -10.27
C PRO A 82 -2.20 15.25 -11.29
N VAL A 83 -1.25 16.17 -11.46
CA VAL A 83 -0.20 16.09 -12.50
C VAL A 83 1.18 16.21 -11.87
N GLY A 84 2.04 15.23 -12.11
CA GLY A 84 3.39 15.23 -11.54
C GLY A 84 4.13 13.91 -11.73
N PHE A 85 5.22 13.73 -10.99
CA PHE A 85 5.92 12.45 -10.94
C PHE A 85 5.28 11.54 -9.90
N LYS A 86 4.90 10.33 -10.33
CA LYS A 86 4.42 9.29 -9.42
C LYS A 86 5.64 8.60 -8.79
N VAL A 87 5.60 8.42 -7.48
CA VAL A 87 6.65 7.74 -6.71
C VAL A 87 6.01 6.70 -5.82
N TRP A 88 6.61 5.52 -5.72
CA TRP A 88 6.22 4.50 -4.75
C TRP A 88 7.07 4.66 -3.50
N VAL A 89 6.46 4.71 -2.32
CA VAL A 89 7.15 5.05 -1.08
C VAL A 89 6.81 4.04 -0.01
N ILE A 90 7.82 3.64 0.77
CA ILE A 90 7.62 2.97 2.06
C ILE A 90 7.93 3.96 3.18
N ALA A 91 6.98 4.16 4.08
CA ALA A 91 7.05 5.20 5.10
C ALA A 91 6.51 4.73 6.46
N GLN A 92 6.92 5.46 7.50
CA GLN A 92 6.33 5.36 8.83
C GLN A 92 6.09 6.76 9.40
N GLN A 93 4.87 7.06 9.82
CA GLN A 93 4.51 8.34 10.45
C GLN A 93 4.95 9.60 9.66
N GLY A 94 4.93 9.57 8.33
CA GLY A 94 5.39 10.67 7.47
C GLY A 94 6.88 10.64 7.12
N PHE A 95 7.68 9.78 7.76
CA PHE A 95 9.09 9.60 7.41
C PHE A 95 9.24 8.64 6.23
N PHE A 96 9.77 9.15 5.11
CA PHE A 96 10.03 8.34 3.92
C PHE A 96 11.34 7.58 4.09
N LEU A 97 11.25 6.25 4.13
CA LEU A 97 12.38 5.37 4.37
C LEU A 97 13.09 5.01 3.08
N GLN A 98 12.33 4.55 2.09
CA GLN A 98 12.81 4.22 0.75
C GLN A 98 11.71 4.57 -0.27
N TRP A 99 12.12 4.80 -1.51
CA TRP A 99 11.19 5.04 -2.60
C TRP A 99 11.72 4.54 -3.94
N HIS A 100 10.80 4.40 -4.89
CA HIS A 100 11.09 3.99 -6.25
C HIS A 100 10.28 4.81 -7.25
N TRP A 101 10.96 5.33 -8.28
CA TRP A 101 10.34 6.13 -9.32
C TRP A 101 9.40 5.29 -10.18
N HIS A 102 8.22 5.84 -10.51
CA HIS A 102 7.34 5.21 -11.50
C HIS A 102 7.75 5.63 -12.92
N VAL A 103 8.16 4.66 -13.75
CA VAL A 103 8.56 4.88 -15.15
C VAL A 103 7.49 4.34 -16.09
N LYS A 104 6.99 5.19 -17.00
CA LYS A 104 5.76 4.93 -17.79
C LYS A 104 5.89 3.91 -18.94
N ALA A 105 7.06 3.35 -19.19
CA ALA A 105 7.28 2.43 -20.32
C ALA A 105 8.45 1.47 -20.09
N SER A 106 8.59 0.90 -18.89
CA SER A 106 9.53 -0.19 -18.69
C SER A 106 8.82 -1.52 -18.91
N PRO A 107 9.34 -2.42 -19.79
CA PRO A 107 8.99 -3.83 -19.78
C PRO A 107 9.57 -4.44 -18.50
N TYR A 108 9.02 -4.08 -17.34
CA TYR A 108 9.32 -4.80 -16.12
C TYR A 108 8.77 -6.21 -16.31
N LYS A 109 9.69 -7.16 -16.53
CA LYS A 109 9.45 -8.58 -16.24
C LYS A 109 8.88 -8.61 -14.83
N ALA A 110 7.78 -9.36 -14.63
CA ALA A 110 7.37 -9.79 -13.30
C ALA A 110 8.65 -10.14 -12.54
N VAL A 111 8.89 -9.50 -11.39
CA VAL A 111 10.04 -9.87 -10.57
C VAL A 111 9.74 -11.29 -10.10
N ILE A 112 10.27 -12.27 -10.82
CA ILE A 112 10.42 -13.62 -10.31
C ILE A 112 11.42 -13.44 -9.18
N VAL A 113 10.89 -13.33 -7.96
CA VAL A 113 11.73 -13.25 -6.79
C VAL A 113 12.32 -14.65 -6.64
N GLU A 114 13.50 -14.87 -7.21
CA GLU A 114 14.39 -15.93 -6.76
C GLU A 114 14.78 -15.58 -5.32
N LEU A 115 14.05 -16.19 -4.39
CA LEU A 115 14.32 -16.08 -2.97
C LEU A 115 15.68 -16.73 -2.70
N PRO A 116 16.59 -16.09 -1.95
CA PRO A 116 17.77 -16.77 -1.43
C PRO A 116 17.31 -18.08 -0.78
N THR A 117 17.92 -19.19 -1.19
CA THR A 117 17.68 -20.49 -0.58
C THR A 117 18.04 -20.35 0.90
N PRO A 118 17.10 -20.44 1.85
CA PRO A 118 17.47 -20.52 3.24
C PRO A 118 18.15 -21.87 3.39
N THR A 119 19.42 -21.84 3.77
CA THR A 119 20.10 -23.00 4.34
C THR A 119 19.39 -23.34 5.64
N LEU A 120 18.41 -24.25 5.55
CA LEU A 120 17.92 -25.00 6.69
C LEU A 120 17.66 -26.41 6.22
N TYR A 121 18.57 -27.30 6.60
CA TYR A 121 18.41 -28.75 6.52
C TYR A 121 17.06 -29.13 7.14
N GLY A 122 16.08 -29.38 6.28
CA GLY A 122 14.76 -29.90 6.62
C GLY A 122 14.49 -31.11 5.74
N LYS A 123 14.58 -32.31 6.33
CA LYS A 123 14.33 -33.59 5.67
C LYS A 123 12.95 -33.60 4.99
N LYS A 124 12.94 -34.04 3.72
CA LYS A 124 11.80 -34.47 2.89
C LYS A 124 10.89 -33.36 2.32
N GLY A 125 11.20 -33.00 1.07
CA GLY A 125 10.23 -32.96 -0.04
C GLY A 125 9.07 -31.98 0.04
N LYS A 126 9.26 -30.77 -0.50
CA LYS A 126 8.25 -30.04 -1.29
C LYS A 126 8.93 -28.94 -2.12
N LEU A 127 8.67 -28.93 -3.43
CA LEU A 127 9.04 -27.87 -4.37
C LEU A 127 8.46 -26.54 -3.88
N ARG A 128 9.31 -25.53 -3.72
CA ARG A 128 8.86 -24.14 -3.51
C ARG A 128 8.33 -23.63 -4.84
N THR A 129 7.02 -23.47 -4.95
CA THR A 129 6.41 -22.82 -6.11
C THR A 129 6.73 -21.33 -6.04
N GLU A 130 7.42 -20.82 -7.06
CA GLU A 130 7.55 -19.38 -7.30
C GLU A 130 6.16 -18.73 -7.24
N ILE A 131 6.01 -17.65 -6.46
CA ILE A 131 4.76 -16.89 -6.42
C ILE A 131 4.91 -15.78 -7.46
N PRO A 132 4.26 -15.89 -8.63
CA PRO A 132 4.33 -14.83 -9.62
C PRO A 132 3.60 -13.59 -9.08
N LEU A 133 4.30 -12.45 -9.09
CA LEU A 133 3.73 -11.15 -8.76
C LEU A 133 3.70 -10.27 -9.99
N ASN A 134 2.71 -9.38 -10.07
CA ASN A 134 2.74 -8.31 -11.06
C ASN A 134 3.75 -7.22 -10.66
N ASN A 135 4.04 -6.30 -11.58
CA ASN A 135 5.04 -5.25 -11.36
C ASN A 135 4.70 -4.36 -10.16
N THR A 136 3.43 -3.97 -10.02
CA THR A 136 2.96 -3.13 -8.92
C THR A 136 3.15 -3.81 -7.56
N GLN A 137 2.81 -5.09 -7.45
CA GLN A 137 3.01 -5.89 -6.23
C GLN A 137 4.49 -6.09 -5.91
N SER A 138 5.32 -6.26 -6.95
CA SER A 138 6.77 -6.46 -6.80
C SER A 138 7.45 -5.25 -6.17
N VAL A 139 6.91 -4.04 -6.36
CA VAL A 139 7.41 -2.82 -5.72
C VAL A 139 7.39 -2.94 -4.19
N VAL A 140 6.33 -3.51 -3.60
CA VAL A 140 6.22 -3.68 -2.14
C VAL A 140 7.39 -4.52 -1.61
N VAL A 141 7.66 -5.65 -2.26
CA VAL A 141 8.76 -6.55 -1.90
C VAL A 141 10.11 -5.88 -2.13
N HIS A 142 10.27 -5.14 -3.23
CA HIS A 142 11.50 -4.42 -3.54
C HIS A 142 11.82 -3.37 -2.48
N LEU A 143 10.84 -2.56 -2.07
CA LEU A 143 11.01 -1.54 -1.05
C LEU A 143 11.33 -2.15 0.32
N LEU A 144 10.65 -3.24 0.71
CA LEU A 144 10.92 -3.94 1.97
C LEU A 144 12.30 -4.58 2.02
N LYS A 145 12.76 -5.21 0.94
CA LYS A 145 14.09 -5.82 0.86
C LYS A 145 15.24 -4.82 1.03
N ARG A 146 14.96 -3.53 0.79
CA ARG A 146 15.92 -2.44 0.96
C ARG A 146 15.94 -1.88 2.40
N LEU A 147 15.08 -2.39 3.27
CA LEU A 147 15.10 -2.11 4.70
C LEU A 147 15.89 -3.20 5.44
N SER A 148 16.04 -3.02 6.76
CA SER A 148 16.70 -3.98 7.64
C SER A 148 16.02 -5.36 7.62
N THR A 149 16.70 -6.39 8.16
CA THR A 149 16.16 -7.77 8.26
C THR A 149 15.09 -7.95 9.34
N GLN A 150 14.50 -6.87 9.84
CA GLN A 150 13.47 -6.92 10.87
C GLN A 150 12.14 -7.40 10.30
N THR A 151 11.36 -8.08 11.14
CA THR A 151 9.97 -8.41 10.83
C THR A 151 9.11 -7.16 10.98
N HIS A 152 8.38 -6.84 9.91
CA HIS A 152 7.49 -5.69 9.84
C HIS A 152 6.05 -6.15 9.56
N HIS A 153 5.08 -5.37 10.00
CA HIS A 153 3.68 -5.45 9.59
C HIS A 153 3.42 -4.36 8.56
N VAL A 154 3.19 -4.78 7.33
CA VAL A 154 3.09 -3.90 6.17
C VAL A 154 1.63 -3.62 5.84
N PHE A 155 1.30 -2.34 5.75
CA PHE A 155 0.00 -1.84 5.34
C PHE A 155 0.06 -1.37 3.89
N THR A 156 -0.90 -1.79 3.07
CA THR A 156 -0.93 -1.45 1.65
C THR A 156 -2.34 -1.14 1.17
N ASP A 157 -2.46 -0.20 0.23
CA ASP A 157 -3.73 0.04 -0.43
C ASP A 157 -4.16 -1.14 -1.32
N ASN A 158 -5.41 -1.10 -1.75
CA ASN A 158 -6.04 -2.01 -2.69
C ASN A 158 -5.33 -2.12 -4.05
N LEU A 159 -4.47 -1.16 -4.40
CA LEU A 159 -3.67 -1.21 -5.63
C LEU A 159 -2.62 -2.34 -5.58
N PHE A 160 -2.05 -2.59 -4.41
CA PHE A 160 -1.00 -3.59 -4.20
C PHE A 160 -1.57 -4.91 -3.68
N SER A 161 -2.62 -4.84 -2.87
CA SER A 161 -3.11 -5.97 -2.10
C SER A 161 -3.56 -7.14 -2.98
N SER A 162 -3.02 -8.34 -2.71
CA SER A 162 -3.48 -9.60 -3.28
C SER A 162 -3.11 -10.78 -2.36
N PRO A 163 -3.84 -11.91 -2.44
CA PRO A 163 -3.48 -13.09 -1.65
C PRO A 163 -2.09 -13.64 -1.98
N GLN A 164 -1.63 -13.49 -3.22
CA GLN A 164 -0.29 -13.91 -3.65
C GLN A 164 0.80 -13.08 -3.00
N LEU A 165 0.69 -11.74 -3.06
CA LEU A 165 1.64 -10.85 -2.39
C LEU A 165 1.69 -11.13 -0.89
N PHE A 166 0.53 -11.27 -0.26
CA PHE A 166 0.45 -11.44 1.20
C PHE A 166 1.04 -12.78 1.64
N ARG A 167 0.81 -13.85 0.86
CA ARG A 167 1.49 -15.14 1.06
C ARG A 167 3.01 -14.98 0.96
N LEU A 168 3.52 -14.27 -0.04
CA LEU A 168 4.96 -14.06 -0.21
C LEU A 168 5.55 -13.25 0.96
N LEU A 169 4.89 -12.16 1.37
CA LEU A 169 5.32 -11.38 2.52
C LEU A 169 5.38 -12.24 3.79
N ARG A 170 4.38 -13.11 4.00
CA ARG A 170 4.39 -14.07 5.11
C ARG A 170 5.57 -15.06 5.03
N GLN A 171 5.87 -15.58 3.83
CA GLN A 171 7.04 -16.46 3.61
C GLN A 171 8.37 -15.74 3.84
N LEU A 172 8.42 -14.43 3.59
CA LEU A 172 9.55 -13.55 3.89
C LEU A 172 9.63 -13.16 5.37
N GLY A 173 8.68 -13.58 6.21
CA GLY A 173 8.65 -13.26 7.63
C GLY A 173 8.03 -11.91 7.98
N HIS A 174 7.26 -11.30 7.07
CA HIS A 174 6.52 -10.06 7.29
C HIS A 174 5.01 -10.31 7.44
N GLY A 175 4.38 -9.55 8.33
CA GLY A 175 2.93 -9.41 8.38
C GLY A 175 2.43 -8.47 7.30
N ALA A 176 1.21 -8.67 6.82
CA ALA A 176 0.58 -7.79 5.83
C ALA A 176 -0.90 -7.58 6.16
N THR A 177 -1.40 -6.36 5.95
CA THR A 177 -2.83 -6.03 6.02
C THR A 177 -3.17 -4.96 5.00
N GLY A 178 -4.24 -5.13 4.25
CA GLY A 178 -4.58 -4.20 3.19
C GLY A 178 -6.04 -4.29 2.79
N THR A 179 -6.57 -3.22 2.22
CA THR A 179 -7.89 -3.27 1.59
C THR A 179 -7.81 -4.04 0.27
N ALA A 180 -8.88 -4.70 -0.14
CA ALA A 180 -8.88 -5.59 -1.30
C ALA A 180 -9.92 -5.18 -2.34
N ARG A 181 -9.53 -5.24 -3.62
CA ARG A 181 -10.50 -5.15 -4.72
C ARG A 181 -11.14 -6.50 -5.00
N PRO A 182 -12.37 -6.55 -5.52
CA PRO A 182 -12.98 -7.81 -5.97
C PRO A 182 -12.12 -8.58 -6.98
N ASN A 183 -11.37 -7.87 -7.83
CA ASN A 183 -10.56 -8.47 -8.89
C ASN A 183 -9.10 -8.77 -8.49
N CYS A 184 -8.73 -8.71 -7.20
CA CYS A 184 -7.34 -8.93 -6.76
C CYS A 184 -6.97 -10.41 -6.46
N GLY A 185 -7.79 -11.36 -6.90
CA GLY A 185 -7.57 -12.79 -6.69
C GLY A 185 -8.22 -13.37 -5.42
N ILE A 186 -9.18 -12.66 -4.83
CA ILE A 186 -10.03 -13.17 -3.74
C ILE A 186 -11.03 -14.23 -4.23
N SER A 187 -11.61 -14.97 -3.28
CA SER A 187 -12.57 -16.04 -3.54
C SER A 187 -13.88 -15.52 -4.17
N THR A 188 -14.58 -16.40 -4.88
CA THR A 188 -15.85 -16.08 -5.54
C THR A 188 -16.93 -15.65 -4.55
N GLU A 189 -16.95 -16.27 -3.37
CA GLU A 189 -17.86 -15.93 -2.28
C GLU A 189 -17.60 -14.50 -1.78
N MET A 190 -16.34 -14.10 -1.63
CA MET A 190 -16.00 -12.73 -1.20
C MET A 190 -16.42 -11.67 -2.23
N LYS A 191 -16.31 -11.99 -3.52
CA LYS A 191 -16.84 -11.12 -4.59
C LYS A 191 -18.36 -10.99 -4.49
N GLN A 192 -19.06 -12.11 -4.34
CA GLN A 192 -20.52 -12.13 -4.19
C GLN A 192 -20.98 -11.34 -2.96
N ILE A 193 -20.29 -11.45 -1.82
CA ILE A 193 -20.60 -10.67 -0.61
C ILE A 193 -20.44 -9.17 -0.89
N LYS A 194 -19.37 -8.76 -1.57
CA LYS A 194 -19.13 -7.35 -1.91
C LYS A 194 -20.19 -6.78 -2.86
N GLU A 195 -20.68 -7.57 -3.80
CA GLU A 195 -21.68 -7.16 -4.79
C GLU A 195 -23.10 -7.14 -4.20
N THR A 196 -23.48 -8.18 -3.47
CA THR A 196 -24.86 -8.40 -3.00
C THR A 196 -25.10 -7.87 -1.58
N GLY A 197 -24.04 -7.70 -0.78
CA GLY A 197 -24.15 -7.45 0.65
C GLY A 197 -24.68 -8.64 1.45
N LYS A 198 -24.72 -9.84 0.87
CA LYS A 198 -25.27 -11.05 1.48
C LYS A 198 -24.19 -12.11 1.65
N ALA A 199 -24.27 -12.85 2.76
CA ALA A 199 -23.48 -14.03 3.01
C ALA A 199 -23.88 -15.15 2.03
N PRO A 200 -23.06 -16.21 1.85
CA PRO A 200 -23.35 -17.31 0.93
C PRO A 200 -24.68 -18.03 1.19
N ASN A 201 -25.20 -17.96 2.42
CA ASN A 201 -26.52 -18.49 2.79
C ASN A 201 -27.70 -17.58 2.40
N GLY A 202 -27.45 -16.46 1.70
CA GLY A 202 -28.45 -15.49 1.28
C GLY A 202 -28.82 -14.42 2.32
N THR A 203 -28.27 -14.50 3.54
CA THR A 203 -28.57 -13.56 4.62
C THR A 203 -27.82 -12.24 4.40
N ALA A 204 -28.53 -11.11 4.47
CA ALA A 204 -27.91 -9.79 4.36
C ALA A 204 -27.03 -9.49 5.58
N LEU A 205 -25.77 -9.08 5.35
CA LEU A 205 -24.87 -8.67 6.40
C LEU A 205 -25.39 -7.39 7.07
N GLN A 206 -25.34 -7.39 8.40
CA GLN A 206 -25.74 -6.28 9.24
C GLN A 206 -24.60 -5.29 9.44
N TYR A 207 -24.97 -4.07 9.84
CA TYR A 207 -23.99 -3.07 10.20
C TYR A 207 -23.03 -3.62 11.27
N ASN A 208 -21.75 -3.42 11.01
CA ASN A 208 -20.62 -3.89 11.81
C ASN A 208 -20.44 -5.42 11.86
N GLU A 209 -21.13 -6.18 11.01
CA GLU A 209 -20.94 -7.62 10.84
C GLU A 209 -19.70 -7.93 9.99
N VAL A 210 -19.07 -9.07 10.28
CA VAL A 210 -17.84 -9.52 9.61
C VAL A 210 -18.06 -10.93 9.10
N TYR A 211 -17.61 -11.18 7.87
CA TYR A 211 -17.55 -12.51 7.27
C TYR A 211 -16.11 -12.83 6.88
N LEU A 212 -15.67 -14.06 7.14
CA LEU A 212 -14.26 -14.47 7.06
C LEU A 212 -14.13 -15.72 6.20
N ILE A 213 -13.20 -15.71 5.24
CA ILE A 213 -12.83 -16.90 4.47
C ILE A 213 -11.30 -16.99 4.41
N PRO A 214 -10.67 -18.02 5.00
CA PRO A 214 -9.26 -18.25 4.77
C PRO A 214 -9.04 -18.70 3.32
N THR A 215 -7.89 -18.37 2.74
CA THR A 215 -7.45 -18.98 1.49
C THR A 215 -7.31 -20.51 1.64
N GLN A 216 -7.32 -21.25 0.54
CA GLN A 216 -7.27 -22.74 0.57
C GLN A 216 -6.06 -23.29 1.35
N ASP A 217 -4.93 -22.59 1.28
CA ASP A 217 -3.69 -22.90 2.01
C ASP A 217 -3.64 -22.37 3.46
N LYS A 218 -4.71 -21.68 3.89
CA LYS A 218 -4.87 -21.05 5.20
C LYS A 218 -3.76 -20.06 5.58
N GLN A 219 -3.08 -19.48 4.58
CA GLN A 219 -1.98 -18.54 4.79
C GLN A 219 -2.45 -17.08 4.87
N VAL A 220 -3.60 -16.76 4.26
CA VAL A 220 -4.15 -15.40 4.20
C VAL A 220 -5.63 -15.47 4.57
N ILE A 221 -6.08 -14.55 5.43
CA ILE A 221 -7.50 -14.38 5.72
C ILE A 221 -8.10 -13.34 4.79
N GLN A 222 -9.28 -13.62 4.26
CA GLN A 222 -10.11 -12.67 3.53
C GLN A 222 -11.23 -12.23 4.46
N ILE A 223 -11.43 -10.92 4.58
CA ILE A 223 -12.36 -10.33 5.53
C ILE A 223 -13.32 -9.45 4.74
N ALA A 224 -14.62 -9.69 4.87
CA ALA A 224 -15.66 -8.78 4.44
C ALA A 224 -16.28 -8.14 5.69
N TRP A 225 -16.21 -6.82 5.79
CA TRP A 225 -16.81 -6.06 6.88
C TRP A 225 -17.91 -5.16 6.33
N LYS A 226 -19.11 -5.24 6.90
CA LYS A 226 -20.21 -4.36 6.56
C LYS A 226 -20.16 -3.11 7.43
N ASP A 227 -19.66 -2.02 6.86
CA ASP A 227 -19.87 -0.67 7.39
C ASP A 227 -21.10 -0.04 6.68
N SER A 228 -21.01 1.20 6.23
CA SER A 228 -21.96 1.82 5.30
C SER A 228 -22.07 1.06 3.98
N SER A 229 -20.95 0.48 3.55
CA SER A 229 -20.84 -0.47 2.45
C SER A 229 -19.96 -1.64 2.87
N ILE A 230 -19.95 -2.71 2.08
CA ILE A 230 -19.03 -3.82 2.31
C ILE A 230 -17.61 -3.34 2.00
N VAL A 231 -16.71 -3.47 2.94
CA VAL A 231 -15.27 -3.24 2.78
C VAL A 231 -14.57 -4.59 2.84
N LEU A 232 -13.65 -4.83 1.90
CA LEU A 232 -12.88 -6.07 1.86
C LEU A 232 -11.46 -5.80 2.34
N PHE A 233 -10.93 -6.72 3.14
CA PHE A 233 -9.54 -6.73 3.57
C PHE A 233 -8.90 -8.09 3.32
N LEU A 234 -7.57 -8.06 3.20
CA LEU A 234 -6.70 -9.20 3.34
C LEU A 234 -5.83 -9.00 4.58
N SER A 235 -5.49 -10.08 5.27
CA SER A 235 -4.49 -10.04 6.35
C SER A 235 -3.75 -11.37 6.48
N THR A 236 -2.51 -11.32 6.94
CA THR A 236 -1.73 -12.50 7.35
C THR A 236 -1.50 -12.58 8.86
N VAL A 237 -1.77 -11.48 9.57
CA VAL A 237 -1.49 -11.32 11.01
C VAL A 237 -2.74 -11.57 11.83
N LEU A 238 -3.87 -11.03 11.39
CA LEU A 238 -5.11 -11.07 12.13
C LEU A 238 -5.95 -12.28 11.70
N GLY A 239 -6.59 -12.95 12.67
CA GLY A 239 -7.55 -14.01 12.39
C GLY A 239 -8.91 -13.46 11.95
N GLY A 240 -9.16 -12.19 12.23
CA GLY A 240 -10.43 -11.52 11.95
C GLY A 240 -11.57 -12.08 12.79
N ALA A 241 -11.27 -12.85 13.83
CA ALA A 241 -12.27 -13.55 14.64
C ALA A 241 -13.33 -12.58 15.16
N PRO A 242 -14.60 -12.99 15.36
CA PRO A 242 -15.69 -12.09 15.74
C PRO A 242 -15.41 -11.23 16.99
N HIS A 243 -14.50 -11.69 17.85
CA HIS A 243 -14.07 -11.04 19.08
C HIS A 243 -12.84 -10.11 18.93
N GLU A 244 -12.10 -10.16 17.81
CA GLU A 244 -11.00 -9.25 17.52
C GLU A 244 -11.55 -7.88 17.11
N ARG A 245 -12.05 -7.12 18.10
CA ARG A 245 -12.61 -5.79 17.87
C ARG A 245 -11.91 -4.73 18.70
N THR A 246 -11.71 -3.57 18.08
CA THR A 246 -11.09 -2.39 18.70
C THR A 246 -12.13 -1.26 18.78
N PRO A 247 -12.37 -0.68 19.96
CA PRO A 247 -13.23 0.50 20.10
C PRO A 247 -12.68 1.68 19.30
N LYS A 248 -13.46 2.21 18.36
CA LYS A 248 -13.14 3.42 17.61
C LYS A 248 -14.30 4.41 17.63
N LYS A 249 -13.97 5.69 17.59
CA LYS A 249 -14.95 6.76 17.44
C LYS A 249 -15.46 6.73 16.00
N SER A 250 -16.70 6.31 15.82
CA SER A 250 -17.35 6.21 14.52
C SER A 250 -18.36 7.35 14.35
N LYS A 251 -18.42 7.92 13.14
CA LYS A 251 -19.45 8.88 12.76
C LYS A 251 -20.64 8.12 12.19
N LEU A 252 -21.86 8.60 12.47
CA LEU A 252 -23.06 8.07 11.84
C LEU A 252 -22.93 8.14 10.30
N PRO A 253 -23.07 7.03 9.58
CA PRO A 253 -22.98 7.02 8.12
C PRO A 253 -23.98 7.98 7.45
N ALA A 254 -23.49 8.78 6.50
CA ALA A 254 -24.34 9.70 5.74
C ALA A 254 -25.27 8.96 4.75
N LYS A 255 -24.75 7.91 4.09
CA LYS A 255 -25.56 7.04 3.21
C LYS A 255 -26.22 5.96 4.05
N ARG A 256 -27.54 6.03 4.18
CA ARG A 256 -28.32 5.14 5.05
C ARG A 256 -28.89 3.89 4.37
N GLY A 257 -28.52 3.66 3.11
CA GLY A 257 -28.97 2.49 2.35
C GLY A 257 -30.50 2.37 2.31
N THR A 258 -31.00 1.18 2.60
CA THR A 258 -32.43 0.90 2.73
C THR A 258 -33.04 1.55 3.98
N LYS A 259 -34.37 1.77 4.01
CA LYS A 259 -35.07 2.27 5.22
C LYS A 259 -34.78 1.42 6.47
N ALA A 260 -34.62 0.11 6.30
CA ALA A 260 -34.29 -0.83 7.38
C ALA A 260 -32.87 -0.61 7.93
N GLU A 261 -31.88 -0.43 7.05
CA GLU A 261 -30.51 -0.08 7.45
C GLU A 261 -30.45 1.28 8.15
N ALA A 262 -31.18 2.27 7.64
CA ALA A 262 -31.28 3.59 8.24
C ALA A 262 -31.80 3.53 9.70
N ARG A 263 -32.87 2.76 9.93
CA ARG A 263 -33.46 2.58 11.26
C ARG A 263 -32.51 1.83 12.20
N ARG A 264 -31.81 0.80 11.70
CA ARG A 264 -30.79 0.08 12.48
C ARG A 264 -29.63 0.97 12.86
N LEU A 265 -29.13 1.79 11.94
CA LEU A 265 -28.07 2.77 12.24
C LEU A 265 -28.52 3.77 13.30
N GLN A 266 -29.76 4.27 13.24
CA GLN A 266 -30.31 5.13 14.29
C GLN A 266 -30.38 4.43 15.65
N GLN A 267 -30.74 3.14 15.70
CA GLN A 267 -30.72 2.35 16.93
C GLN A 267 -29.29 2.15 17.46
N VAL A 268 -28.35 1.82 16.57
CA VAL A 268 -26.93 1.61 16.95
C VAL A 268 -26.33 2.89 17.52
N PHE A 269 -26.59 4.04 16.89
CA PHE A 269 -26.06 5.33 17.32
C PHE A 269 -26.92 6.03 18.38
N ASN A 270 -28.12 5.52 18.67
CA ASN A 270 -29.06 6.07 19.65
C ASN A 270 -29.35 7.58 19.48
N GLY A 271 -29.42 8.06 18.24
CA GLY A 271 -29.62 9.48 17.93
C GLY A 271 -28.35 10.34 17.92
N ASP A 272 -27.21 9.81 18.39
CA ASP A 272 -25.94 10.55 18.38
C ASP A 272 -25.31 10.62 16.99
N SER A 273 -24.59 11.71 16.72
CA SER A 273 -23.81 11.87 15.50
C SER A 273 -22.50 11.08 15.51
N PHE A 274 -22.00 10.74 16.70
CA PHE A 274 -20.79 9.95 16.92
C PHE A 274 -21.01 8.95 18.06
N LYS A 275 -20.43 7.76 17.93
CA LYS A 275 -20.45 6.75 18.97
C LYS A 275 -19.16 5.95 18.99
N MET A 276 -18.75 5.50 20.17
CA MET A 276 -17.69 4.49 20.30
C MET A 276 -18.25 3.13 19.91
N ILE A 277 -17.74 2.58 18.81
CA ILE A 277 -18.19 1.30 18.25
C ILE A 277 -16.99 0.36 18.16
N PRO A 278 -17.09 -0.87 18.68
CA PRO A 278 -16.05 -1.89 18.49
C PRO A 278 -16.09 -2.39 17.05
N ILE A 279 -15.16 -1.89 16.22
CA ILE A 279 -15.01 -2.28 14.82
C ILE A 279 -13.96 -3.41 14.70
N PRO A 280 -13.90 -4.14 13.57
CA PRO A 280 -12.89 -5.18 13.39
C PRO A 280 -11.49 -4.60 13.54
N THR A 281 -10.62 -5.29 14.29
CA THR A 281 -9.26 -4.81 14.58
C THR A 281 -8.44 -4.59 13.31
N ALA A 282 -8.66 -5.40 12.27
CA ALA A 282 -8.05 -5.20 10.95
C ALA A 282 -8.39 -3.83 10.35
N ALA A 283 -9.65 -3.41 10.45
CA ALA A 283 -10.09 -2.10 9.96
C ALA A 283 -9.56 -0.97 10.87
N ALA A 284 -9.53 -1.18 12.18
CA ALA A 284 -8.99 -0.21 13.13
C ALA A 284 -7.50 0.07 12.88
N GLN A 285 -6.67 -0.98 12.83
CA GLN A 285 -5.24 -0.87 12.55
C GLN A 285 -4.98 -0.29 11.17
N TYR A 286 -5.71 -0.75 10.14
CA TYR A 286 -5.57 -0.20 8.81
C TYR A 286 -5.83 1.32 8.79
N ASN A 287 -6.88 1.79 9.45
CA ASN A 287 -7.18 3.22 9.50
C ASN A 287 -6.13 4.05 10.26
N ASP A 288 -5.47 3.45 11.26
CA ASP A 288 -4.44 4.14 12.03
C ASP A 288 -3.11 4.25 11.26
N GLU A 289 -2.75 3.22 10.49
CA GLU A 289 -1.42 3.02 9.92
C GLU A 289 -1.33 3.39 8.42
N MET A 290 -2.41 3.25 7.65
CA MET A 290 -2.38 3.44 6.18
C MET A 290 -2.03 4.88 5.76
N ASN A 291 -2.19 5.87 6.64
CA ASN A 291 -1.93 7.27 6.32
C ASN A 291 -0.45 7.69 6.46
N HIS A 292 0.48 6.77 6.71
CA HIS A 292 1.89 7.14 6.92
C HIS A 292 2.55 7.83 5.72
N VAL A 293 2.20 7.44 4.49
CA VAL A 293 2.72 8.11 3.28
C VAL A 293 2.02 9.46 3.09
N ASP A 294 0.70 9.51 3.20
CA ASP A 294 -0.09 10.76 3.08
C ASP A 294 0.26 11.81 4.15
N ARG A 295 0.86 11.44 5.29
CA ARG A 295 1.36 12.40 6.29
C ARG A 295 2.65 13.11 5.84
N GLY A 296 3.43 12.49 4.96
CA GLY A 296 4.68 13.04 4.46
C GLY A 296 4.57 13.69 3.07
N ASP A 297 3.53 13.33 2.29
CA ASP A 297 3.13 13.95 1.02
C ASP A 297 2.46 15.32 1.25
#